data_AF-A0A0K6GR54-F1
#
_entry.id   AF-A0A0K6GR54-F1
#
_cell.length_a   1.000
_cell.length_b   1.000
_cell.length_c   1.000
_cell.angle_alpha   90.00
_cell.angle_beta   90.00
_cell.angle_gamma   90.00
#
_symmetry.space_group_name_H-M   'P 1'
#
loop_
_entity.id
_entity.type
_entity.pdbx_description
1 polymer ?
#
loop_
_entity_poly.entity_id
_entity_poly.type
_entity_poly.pdbx_seq_one_letter_code
_entity_poly.pdbx_strand_id
1 'polypeptide(L)'
;SIEQRMATKDDVAALEDSMHALEHRVEHIEQTMATKDDIASIEQHMATKDDVALVPAIREMVGQLMERMTVVELHVQEIPSIKQQIEQLSQQMEEGFEKIAHQETILQALSLRSIQQANDIHYLKTNVISTK
;
A
#
# COMPACT_ATOMS: atom_id res chain seq x y z
N SER A 1 85.81 -13.70 -36.53
CA SER A 1 85.86 -12.74 -37.66
C SER A 1 84.90 -11.60 -37.37
N ILE A 2 85.16 -10.37 -37.83
CA ILE A 2 84.24 -9.22 -37.66
C ILE A 2 82.90 -9.51 -38.34
N GLU A 3 82.92 -10.24 -39.46
CA GLU A 3 81.73 -10.65 -40.24
C GLU A 3 80.70 -11.46 -39.44
N GLN A 4 81.12 -12.21 -38.42
CA GLN A 4 80.19 -12.95 -37.54
C GLN A 4 79.48 -12.06 -36.51
N ARG A 5 79.89 -10.79 -36.37
CA ARG A 5 79.33 -9.83 -35.41
C ARG A 5 78.56 -8.69 -36.08
N MET A 6 78.52 -8.65 -37.41
CA MET A 6 77.81 -7.61 -38.16
C MET A 6 76.41 -8.10 -38.49
N ALA A 7 75.41 -7.25 -38.24
CA ALA A 7 74.07 -7.45 -38.77
C ALA A 7 74.14 -7.41 -40.30
N THR A 8 73.47 -8.36 -40.93
CA THR A 8 73.30 -8.42 -42.38
C THR A 8 72.17 -7.49 -42.81
N LYS A 9 72.06 -7.25 -44.13
CA LYS A 9 70.93 -6.48 -44.68
C LYS A 9 69.58 -7.15 -44.40
N ASP A 10 69.56 -8.48 -44.32
CA ASP A 10 68.34 -9.25 -44.04
C ASP A 10 67.89 -9.06 -42.58
N ASP A 11 68.84 -8.93 -41.64
CA ASP A 11 68.52 -8.59 -40.24
C ASP A 11 67.90 -7.19 -40.11
N VAL A 12 68.38 -6.24 -40.93
CA VAL A 12 67.82 -4.88 -40.98
C VAL A 12 66.41 -4.90 -41.59
N ALA A 13 66.19 -5.64 -42.67
CA ALA A 13 64.87 -5.77 -43.30
C ALA A 13 63.83 -6.42 -42.36
N ALA A 14 64.22 -7.48 -41.64
CA ALA A 14 63.34 -8.12 -40.67
C ALA A 14 62.98 -7.20 -39.48
N LEU A 15 63.91 -6.31 -39.09
CA LEU A 15 63.66 -5.30 -38.07
C LEU A 15 62.70 -4.22 -38.58
N GLU A 16 62.83 -3.78 -39.84
CA GLU A 16 61.92 -2.83 -40.48
C GLU A 16 60.48 -3.38 -40.56
N ASP A 17 60.30 -4.63 -40.99
CA ASP A 17 58.99 -5.29 -41.02
C ASP A 17 58.37 -5.40 -39.62
N SER A 18 59.18 -5.76 -38.63
CA SER A 18 58.75 -5.85 -37.22
C SER A 18 58.36 -4.48 -36.66
N MET A 19 59.08 -3.42 -37.06
CA MET A 19 58.79 -2.05 -36.66
C MET A 19 57.46 -1.58 -37.26
N HIS A 20 57.22 -1.84 -38.55
CA HIS A 20 55.94 -1.54 -39.19
C HIS A 20 54.75 -2.29 -38.57
N ALA A 21 54.94 -3.57 -38.25
CA ALA A 21 53.91 -4.35 -37.55
C ALA A 21 53.63 -3.78 -36.15
N LEU A 22 54.64 -3.24 -35.47
CA LEU A 22 54.47 -2.60 -34.16
C LEU A 22 53.75 -1.25 -34.28
N GLU A 23 54.11 -0.42 -35.25
CA GLU A 23 53.45 0.86 -35.53
C GLU A 23 51.94 0.66 -35.78
N HIS A 24 51.58 -0.29 -36.64
CA HIS A 24 50.18 -0.58 -36.94
C HIS A 24 49.41 -1.09 -35.71
N ARG A 25 50.08 -1.83 -34.81
CA ARG A 25 49.46 -2.28 -33.55
C ARG A 25 49.29 -1.14 -32.55
N VAL A 26 50.24 -0.22 -32.47
CA VAL A 26 50.16 0.96 -31.60
C VAL A 26 49.03 1.86 -32.09
N GLU A 27 48.95 2.14 -33.39
CA GLU A 27 47.86 2.93 -33.97
C GLU A 27 46.49 2.30 -33.68
N HIS A 28 46.37 0.98 -33.82
CA HIS A 28 45.12 0.28 -33.51
C HIS A 28 44.74 0.35 -32.02
N ILE A 29 45.73 0.30 -31.12
CA ILE A 29 45.51 0.49 -29.68
C ILE A 29 45.04 1.92 -29.41
N GLU A 30 45.69 2.93 -30.00
CA GLU A 30 45.32 4.33 -29.83
C GLU A 30 43.89 4.63 -30.31
N GLN A 31 43.44 3.95 -31.38
CA GLN A 31 42.07 4.08 -31.89
C GLN A 31 41.00 3.37 -31.05
N THR A 32 41.38 2.37 -30.25
CA THR A 32 40.44 1.51 -29.50
C THR A 32 40.48 1.72 -28.00
N MET A 33 41.54 2.31 -27.47
CA MET A 33 41.65 2.63 -26.06
C MET A 33 40.69 3.76 -25.69
N ALA A 34 40.02 3.62 -24.55
CA ALA A 34 39.28 4.72 -23.98
C ALA A 34 40.25 5.86 -23.62
N THR A 35 39.89 7.08 -24.01
CA THR A 35 40.63 8.27 -23.63
C THR A 35 40.35 8.63 -22.17
N LYS A 36 41.18 9.52 -21.61
CA LYS A 36 40.93 10.04 -20.26
C LYS A 36 39.61 10.81 -20.17
N ASP A 37 39.23 11.49 -21.25
CA ASP A 37 37.97 12.24 -21.32
C ASP A 37 36.76 11.30 -21.35
N ASP A 38 36.87 10.16 -22.03
CA ASP A 38 35.83 9.12 -22.02
C ASP A 38 35.61 8.58 -20.60
N ILE A 39 36.70 8.31 -19.87
CA ILE A 39 36.63 7.82 -18.48
C ILE A 39 36.00 8.88 -17.57
N ALA A 40 36.41 10.15 -17.69
CA ALA A 40 35.85 11.24 -16.89
C ALA A 40 34.34 11.42 -17.16
N SER A 41 33.91 11.30 -18.42
CA SER A 41 32.49 11.35 -18.79
C SER A 41 31.72 10.17 -18.19
N ILE A 42 32.29 8.96 -18.23
CA ILE A 42 31.69 7.77 -17.62
C ILE A 42 31.56 7.97 -16.11
N GLU A 43 32.61 8.40 -15.41
CA GLU A 43 32.58 8.62 -13.96
C GLU A 43 31.54 9.67 -13.54
N GLN A 44 31.30 10.69 -14.36
CA GLN A 44 30.29 11.72 -14.08
C GLN A 44 28.85 11.20 -14.22
N HIS A 45 28.59 10.25 -15.12
CA HIS A 45 27.24 9.79 -15.46
C HIS A 45 26.89 8.42 -14.89
N MET A 46 27.88 7.61 -14.56
CA MET A 46 27.66 6.26 -14.07
C MET A 46 27.28 6.31 -12.59
N ALA A 47 26.18 5.66 -12.24
CA ALA A 47 25.86 5.39 -10.85
C ALA A 47 26.95 4.50 -10.25
N THR A 48 27.52 4.95 -9.14
CA THR A 48 28.50 4.20 -8.36
C THR A 48 27.81 3.13 -7.51
N LYS A 49 28.62 2.25 -6.92
CA LYS A 49 28.11 1.26 -5.96
C LYS A 49 27.44 1.91 -4.75
N ASP A 50 27.88 3.11 -4.38
CA ASP A 50 27.34 3.83 -3.23
C ASP A 50 25.96 4.42 -3.56
N ASP A 51 25.76 4.92 -4.79
CA ASP A 51 24.46 5.46 -5.25
C ASP A 51 23.35 4.41 -5.20
N VAL A 52 23.69 3.12 -5.42
CA VAL A 52 22.73 2.01 -5.44
C VAL A 52 22.72 1.19 -4.15
N ALA A 53 23.53 1.54 -3.15
CA ALA A 53 23.68 0.76 -1.91
C ALA A 53 22.36 0.64 -1.12
N LEU A 54 21.48 1.64 -1.23
CA LEU A 54 20.19 1.66 -0.53
C LEU A 54 19.07 0.93 -1.29
N VAL A 55 19.25 0.61 -2.57
CA VAL A 55 18.21 -0.03 -3.40
C VAL A 55 17.69 -1.34 -2.80
N PRO A 56 18.52 -2.26 -2.25
CA PRO A 56 18.02 -3.48 -1.61
C PRO A 56 17.12 -3.19 -0.41
N ALA A 57 17.50 -2.25 0.45
CA ALA A 57 16.73 -1.87 1.64
C ALA A 57 15.40 -1.19 1.25
N ILE A 58 15.42 -0.31 0.24
CA ILE A 58 14.20 0.31 -0.31
C ILE A 58 13.27 -0.77 -0.86
N ARG A 59 13.80 -1.73 -1.62
CA ARG A 59 13.01 -2.84 -2.18
C ARG A 59 12.35 -3.68 -1.08
N GLU A 60 13.07 -3.98 0.00
CA GLU A 60 12.51 -4.70 1.14
C GLU A 60 11.40 -3.91 1.82
N MET A 61 11.64 -2.62 2.10
CA MET A 61 10.65 -1.74 2.72
C MET A 61 9.38 -1.60 1.86
N VAL A 62 9.52 -1.48 0.54
CA VAL A 62 8.39 -1.47 -0.40
C VAL A 62 7.64 -2.81 -0.38
N GLY A 63 8.35 -3.94 -0.32
CA GLY A 63 7.72 -5.26 -0.19
C GLY A 63 6.87 -5.39 1.08
N GLN A 64 7.41 -4.97 2.23
CA GLN A 64 6.67 -4.94 3.49
C GLN A 64 5.46 -4.01 3.43
N LEU A 65 5.59 -2.86 2.76
CA LEU A 65 4.48 -1.92 2.58
C LEU A 65 3.35 -2.52 1.73
N MET A 66 3.69 -3.25 0.67
CA MET A 66 2.70 -3.95 -0.17
C MET A 66 1.95 -5.02 0.62
N GLU A 67 2.63 -5.82 1.44
CA GLU A 67 2.00 -6.81 2.30
C GLU A 67 1.01 -6.17 3.28
N ARG A 68 1.39 -5.04 3.91
CA ARG A 68 0.50 -4.28 4.78
C ARG A 68 -0.69 -3.68 4.03
N MET A 69 -0.50 -3.25 2.79
CA MET A 69 -1.57 -2.73 1.94
C MET A 69 -2.62 -3.80 1.67
N THR A 70 -2.22 -5.03 1.37
CA THR A 70 -3.15 -6.16 1.16
C THR A 70 -4.05 -6.41 2.37
N VAL A 71 -3.51 -6.29 3.59
CA VAL A 71 -4.31 -6.41 4.82
C VAL A 71 -5.32 -5.27 4.96
N VAL A 72 -4.95 -4.05 4.58
CA VAL A 72 -5.87 -2.90 4.59
C VAL A 72 -6.97 -3.08 3.54
N GLU A 73 -6.62 -3.54 2.34
CA GLU A 73 -7.60 -3.84 1.29
C GLU A 73 -8.65 -4.85 1.75
N LEU A 74 -8.23 -5.91 2.47
CA LEU A 74 -9.16 -6.88 3.07
C LEU A 74 -10.13 -6.24 4.06
N HIS A 75 -9.65 -5.45 5.02
CA HIS A 75 -10.53 -4.79 6.00
C HIS A 75 -11.48 -3.78 5.35
N VAL A 76 -11.03 -3.07 4.31
CA VAL A 76 -11.88 -2.12 3.57
C VAL A 76 -13.05 -2.84 2.86
N GLN A 77 -12.85 -4.09 2.43
CA GLN A 77 -13.94 -4.87 1.82
C GLN A 77 -15.05 -5.25 2.80
N GLU A 78 -14.78 -5.28 4.11
CA GLU A 78 -15.80 -5.62 5.13
C GLU A 78 -16.68 -4.41 5.51
N ILE A 79 -16.22 -3.19 5.25
CA ILE A 79 -16.91 -1.94 5.62
C ILE A 79 -18.36 -1.87 5.09
N PRO A 80 -18.67 -2.22 3.82
CA PRO A 80 -20.05 -2.20 3.33
C PRO A 80 -20.98 -3.14 4.10
N SER A 81 -20.50 -4.34 4.45
CA SER A 81 -21.28 -5.31 5.22
C SER A 81 -21.52 -4.83 6.64
N ILE A 82 -20.49 -4.27 7.31
CA ILE A 82 -20.62 -3.68 8.64
C ILE A 82 -21.61 -2.50 8.60
N LYS A 83 -21.51 -1.62 7.59
CA LYS A 83 -22.45 -0.51 7.39
C LYS A 83 -23.88 -1.01 7.25
N GLN A 84 -24.11 -2.04 6.44
CA GLN A 84 -25.44 -2.63 6.26
C GLN A 84 -26.00 -3.21 7.57
N GLN A 85 -25.17 -3.89 8.37
CA GLN A 85 -25.59 -4.43 9.68
C GLN A 85 -25.98 -3.31 10.66
N ILE A 86 -25.23 -2.21 10.69
CA ILE A 86 -25.55 -1.03 11.53
C ILE A 86 -26.86 -0.38 11.10
N GLU A 87 -27.10 -0.27 9.79
CA GLU A 87 -28.35 0.28 9.24
C GLU A 87 -29.55 -0.58 9.68
N GLN A 88 -29.43 -1.91 9.56
CA GLN A 88 -30.46 -2.85 9.99
C GLN A 88 -30.74 -2.77 11.49
N LEU A 89 -29.69 -2.69 12.31
CA LEU A 89 -29.85 -2.57 13.76
C LEU A 89 -30.52 -1.24 14.14
N SER A 90 -30.16 -0.14 13.46
CA SER A 90 -30.79 1.17 13.66
C SER A 90 -32.29 1.11 13.34
N GLN A 91 -32.67 0.47 12.23
CA GLN A 91 -34.09 0.31 11.87
C GLN A 91 -34.85 -0.52 12.91
N GLN A 92 -34.28 -1.63 13.38
CA GLN A 92 -34.91 -2.44 14.44
C GLN A 92 -35.09 -1.67 15.74
N MET A 93 -34.14 -0.80 16.08
CA MET A 93 -34.20 0.04 17.26
C MET A 93 -35.32 1.09 17.15
N GLU A 94 -35.46 1.73 15.98
CA GLU A 94 -36.54 2.69 15.68
C GLU A 94 -37.92 2.03 15.82
N GLU A 95 -38.10 0.84 15.23
CA GLU A 95 -39.33 0.06 15.40
C GLU A 95 -39.59 -0.32 16.86
N GLY A 96 -38.54 -0.56 17.64
CA GLY A 96 -38.61 -0.82 19.07
C GLY A 96 -39.17 0.38 19.84
N PHE A 97 -38.66 1.59 19.56
CA PHE A 97 -39.14 2.82 20.19
C PHE A 97 -40.61 3.11 19.87
N GLU A 98 -41.03 2.91 18.61
CA GLU A 98 -42.43 3.08 18.21
C GLU A 98 -43.36 2.10 18.96
N LYS A 99 -42.95 0.84 19.11
CA LYS A 99 -43.72 -0.15 19.90
C LYS A 99 -43.83 0.25 21.36
N ILE A 100 -42.75 0.76 21.96
CA ILE A 100 -42.75 1.22 23.36
C ILE A 100 -43.71 2.41 23.52
N ALA A 101 -43.65 3.40 22.63
CA ALA A 101 -44.55 4.56 22.68
C ALA A 101 -46.03 4.15 22.53
N HIS A 102 -46.30 3.19 21.64
CA HIS A 102 -47.64 2.64 21.47
C HIS A 102 -48.13 1.90 22.72
N GLN A 103 -47.29 1.06 23.32
CA GLN A 103 -47.60 0.35 24.56
C GLN A 103 -47.87 1.31 25.72
N GLU A 104 -47.11 2.40 25.84
CA GLU A 104 -47.34 3.44 26.84
C GLU A 104 -48.73 4.08 26.68
N THR A 105 -49.12 4.41 25.44
CA THR A 105 -50.44 4.98 25.14
C THR A 105 -51.56 4.01 25.53
N ILE A 106 -51.43 2.72 25.23
CA ILE A 106 -52.41 1.70 25.62
C ILE A 106 -52.52 1.61 27.14
N LEU A 107 -51.38 1.58 27.86
CA LEU A 107 -51.37 1.51 29.33
C LEU A 107 -52.05 2.73 29.95
N GLN A 108 -51.80 3.94 29.43
CA GLN A 108 -52.47 5.16 29.88
C GLN A 108 -53.99 5.08 29.68
N ALA A 109 -54.45 4.62 28.51
CA ALA A 109 -55.88 4.48 28.22
C ALA A 109 -56.57 3.43 29.11
N LEU A 110 -55.92 2.29 29.35
CA LEU A 110 -56.43 1.25 30.25
C LEU A 110 -56.51 1.73 31.70
N SER A 111 -55.50 2.46 32.17
CA SER A 111 -55.49 3.07 33.50
C SER A 111 -56.66 4.02 33.70
N LEU A 112 -56.89 4.94 32.73
CA LEU A 112 -58.03 5.86 32.76
C LEU A 112 -59.36 5.11 32.81
N ARG A 113 -59.54 4.09 31.97
CA ARG A 113 -60.77 3.28 31.95
C ARG A 113 -60.99 2.51 33.24
N SER A 114 -59.92 1.98 33.86
CA SER A 114 -60.01 1.29 35.15
C SER A 114 -60.44 2.22 36.27
N ILE A 115 -59.93 3.46 36.29
CA ILE A 115 -60.36 4.48 37.26
C ILE A 115 -61.84 4.82 37.05
N GLN A 116 -62.26 5.04 35.81
CA GLN A 116 -63.66 5.31 35.50
C GLN A 116 -64.59 4.18 35.95
N GLN A 117 -64.22 2.93 35.63
CA GLN A 117 -64.99 1.76 36.05
C GLN A 117 -65.09 1.63 37.58
N ALA A 118 -63.99 1.88 38.30
CA ALA A 118 -63.99 1.87 39.76
C ALA A 118 -64.93 2.93 40.35
N ASN A 119 -64.92 4.14 39.77
CA ASN A 119 -65.82 5.23 40.16
C ASN A 119 -67.29 4.88 39.85
N ASP A 120 -67.60 4.37 38.66
CA ASP A 120 -68.96 3.97 38.26
C ASP A 120 -69.54 2.91 39.22
N ILE A 121 -68.73 1.90 39.58
CA ILE A 121 -69.11 0.87 40.55
C ILE A 121 -69.39 1.50 41.93
N HIS A 122 -68.57 2.47 42.35
CA HIS A 122 -68.77 3.17 43.62
C HIS A 122 -70.11 3.92 43.64
N TYR A 123 -70.43 4.70 42.60
CA TYR A 123 -71.71 5.43 42.49
C TYR A 123 -72.92 4.49 42.51
N LEU A 124 -72.84 3.36 41.79
CA LEU A 124 -73.91 2.36 41.80
C LEU A 124 -74.11 1.77 43.21
N LYS A 125 -73.03 1.46 43.94
CA LYS A 125 -73.10 0.94 45.31
C LYS A 125 -73.72 1.96 46.29
N THR A 126 -73.34 3.23 46.22
CA THR A 126 -73.86 4.26 47.14
C THR A 126 -75.34 4.54 46.94
N ASN A 127 -75.81 4.60 45.68
CA ASN A 127 -77.23 4.84 45.37
C ASN A 127 -78.13 3.67 45.80
N VAL A 128 -77.65 2.43 45.70
CA VAL A 128 -78.37 1.24 46.16
C VAL A 128 -78.49 1.18 47.68
N ILE A 129 -77.52 1.71 48.42
CA ILE A 129 -77.56 1.78 49.89
C ILE A 129 -78.47 2.91 50.37
N SER A 130 -78.49 4.06 49.68
CA SER A 130 -79.30 5.22 50.08
C SER A 130 -80.80 5.10 49.74
N THR A 131 -81.21 4.05 49.02
CA THR A 131 -82.61 3.78 48.62
C THR A 131 -83.26 2.62 49.38
N LYS A 132 -82.58 2.07 50.40
CA LYS A 132 -83.14 1.16 51.40
C LYS A 132 -83.30 1.88 52.74
#